data_AF-A0A7C4R8P9-F1
#
_entry.id   AF-A0A7C4R8P9-F1
#
_cell.length_a   1.000
_cell.length_b   1.000
_cell.length_c   1.000
_cell.angle_alpha   90.00
_cell.angle_beta   90.00
_cell.angle_gamma   90.00
#
_symmetry.space_group_name_H-M   'P 1'
#
loop_
_entity.id
_entity.type
_entity.pdbx_description
1 polymer ?
#
loop_
_entity_poly.entity_id
_entity_poly.type
_entity_poly.pdbx_seq_one_letter_code
_entity_poly.pdbx_strand_id
1 'polypeptide(L)'
;MWPNCHCLLYDPAAFPWHDAHWKPPLFHELVIYQLHIGTWYIPVGRNNGTFLDIIDRLPYLKSLGINAIQPLPIVEFPTMFSLGYNGVDYFSPET
;
A
#
# COMPACT_ATOMS: atom_id res chain seq x y z
N MET A 1 -23.69 16.40 3.49
CA MET A 1 -23.34 15.75 4.77
C MET A 1 -21.83 15.58 4.72
N TRP A 2 -21.07 16.28 5.57
CA TRP A 2 -19.61 16.12 5.61
C TRP A 2 -19.26 14.69 6.01
N PRO A 3 -18.20 14.07 5.45
CA PRO A 3 -17.77 12.74 5.86
C PRO A 3 -17.42 12.72 7.35
N ASN A 4 -17.69 11.60 8.01
CA ASN A 4 -17.31 11.40 9.41
C ASN A 4 -15.80 11.18 9.49
N CYS A 5 -15.07 12.11 10.10
CA CYS A 5 -13.62 12.00 10.32
C CYS A 5 -13.36 11.47 11.74
N HIS A 6 -13.48 10.17 11.93
CA HIS A 6 -13.13 9.52 13.20
C HIS A 6 -11.69 9.00 13.15
N CYS A 7 -10.85 9.43 14.09
CA CYS A 7 -9.50 8.89 14.24
C CYS A 7 -9.50 7.67 15.17
N LEU A 8 -8.54 6.76 14.96
CA LEU A 8 -8.29 5.62 15.84
C LEU A 8 -6.94 5.79 16.53
N LEU A 9 -6.87 5.48 17.84
CA LEU A 9 -5.60 5.39 18.54
C LEU A 9 -4.95 4.04 18.20
N TYR A 10 -3.74 4.07 17.68
CA TYR A 10 -2.99 2.88 17.28
C TYR A 10 -1.66 2.80 18.03
N ASP A 11 -1.30 1.60 18.50
CA ASP A 11 0.02 1.33 19.08
C ASP A 11 1.02 1.02 17.95
N PRO A 12 2.02 1.89 17.68
CA PRO A 12 2.98 1.68 16.61
C PRO A 12 3.87 0.44 16.80
N ALA A 13 3.95 -0.11 18.02
CA ALA A 13 4.71 -1.32 18.32
C ALA A 13 3.90 -2.62 18.18
N ALA A 14 2.61 -2.54 17.83
CA ALA A 14 1.73 -3.70 17.77
C ALA A 14 2.10 -4.72 16.67
N PHE A 15 2.76 -4.28 15.58
CA PHE A 15 3.18 -5.17 14.50
C PHE A 15 4.57 -5.78 14.77
N PRO A 16 4.70 -7.13 14.82
CA PRO A 16 5.96 -7.79 15.07
C PRO A 16 6.83 -7.85 13.80
N TRP A 17 7.66 -6.84 13.61
CA TRP A 17 8.60 -6.77 12.48
C TRP A 17 9.57 -7.96 12.46
N HIS A 18 9.82 -8.52 11.28
CA HIS A 18 10.63 -9.73 11.06
C HIS A 18 11.73 -9.55 9.99
N ASP A 19 12.06 -8.31 9.66
CA ASP A 19 12.92 -7.90 8.55
C ASP A 19 14.26 -7.28 9.00
N ALA A 20 14.67 -7.50 10.25
CA ALA A 20 15.85 -6.89 10.87
C ALA A 20 17.19 -7.06 10.11
N HIS A 21 17.29 -8.05 9.23
CA HIS A 21 18.48 -8.32 8.41
C HIS A 21 18.28 -8.07 6.91
N TRP A 22 17.10 -7.58 6.53
CA TRP A 22 16.82 -7.24 5.15
C TRP A 22 17.69 -6.07 4.68
N LYS A 23 18.15 -6.13 3.43
CA LYS A 23 18.93 -5.08 2.79
C LYS A 23 18.26 -4.69 1.48
N PRO A 24 18.05 -3.39 1.22
CA PRO A 24 17.52 -2.94 -0.06
C PRO A 24 18.54 -3.17 -1.19
N PRO A 25 18.09 -3.34 -2.44
CA PRO A 25 18.95 -3.29 -3.62
C PRO A 25 19.70 -1.95 -3.71
N LEU A 26 20.85 -1.93 -4.41
CA LEU A 26 21.53 -0.66 -4.68
C LEU A 26 20.66 0.21 -5.60
N PHE A 27 20.78 1.53 -5.47
CA PHE A 27 19.95 2.47 -6.23
C PHE A 27 20.01 2.25 -7.75
N HIS A 28 21.20 1.97 -8.28
CA HIS A 28 21.40 1.73 -9.71
C HIS A 28 20.94 0.33 -10.18
N GLU A 29 20.54 -0.53 -9.26
CA GLU A 29 20.01 -1.88 -9.55
C GLU A 29 18.47 -1.90 -9.47
N LEU A 30 17.83 -0.79 -9.09
CA LEU A 30 16.39 -0.75 -8.88
C LEU A 30 15.63 -0.95 -10.20
N VAL A 31 14.78 -1.97 -10.20
CA VAL A 31 13.75 -2.23 -11.20
C VAL A 31 12.41 -2.07 -10.48
N ILE A 32 11.86 -0.87 -10.61
CA ILE A 32 10.69 -0.41 -9.84
C ILE A 32 9.41 -0.76 -10.58
N TYR A 33 8.45 -1.34 -9.87
CA TYR A 33 7.08 -1.52 -10.34
C TYR A 33 6.13 -0.63 -9.55
N GLN A 34 5.54 0.34 -10.24
CA GLN A 34 4.56 1.25 -9.64
C GLN A 34 3.14 0.65 -9.74
N LEU A 35 2.38 0.65 -8.64
CA LEU A 35 1.01 0.13 -8.61
C LEU A 35 0.10 0.89 -7.65
N HIS A 36 -1.21 0.81 -7.86
CA HIS A 36 -2.23 1.37 -6.98
C HIS A 36 -2.87 0.26 -6.13
N ILE A 37 -2.79 0.38 -4.80
CA ILE A 37 -3.18 -0.68 -3.86
C ILE A 37 -4.64 -1.12 -4.08
N GLY A 38 -5.56 -0.15 -4.16
CA GLY A 38 -6.99 -0.43 -4.24
C GLY A 38 -7.49 -1.04 -5.55
N THR A 39 -6.68 -1.03 -6.62
CA THR A 39 -7.16 -1.38 -7.98
C THR A 39 -6.29 -2.39 -8.72
N TRP A 40 -5.04 -2.60 -8.30
CA TRP A 40 -4.10 -3.47 -9.02
C TRP A 40 -4.51 -4.95 -8.99
N TYR A 41 -4.98 -5.44 -7.84
CA TYR A 41 -5.51 -6.80 -7.70
C TYR A 41 -6.67 -6.81 -6.71
N ILE A 42 -7.84 -7.25 -7.18
CA ILE A 42 -9.08 -7.31 -6.41
C ILE A 42 -9.55 -8.77 -6.40
N PRO A 43 -9.62 -9.43 -5.22
CA PRO A 43 -10.19 -10.76 -5.12
C PRO A 43 -11.66 -10.79 -5.59
N VAL A 44 -12.09 -11.96 -6.10
CA VAL A 44 -13.48 -12.16 -6.55
C VAL A 44 -14.45 -11.87 -5.40
N GLY A 45 -15.45 -11.03 -5.65
CA GLY A 45 -16.47 -10.66 -4.66
C GLY A 45 -16.13 -9.42 -3.81
N ARG A 46 -15.00 -8.74 -4.07
CA ARG A 46 -14.64 -7.47 -3.44
C ARG A 46 -14.66 -6.32 -4.44
N ASN A 47 -14.73 -5.09 -3.92
CA ASN A 47 -14.74 -3.86 -4.73
C ASN A 47 -13.39 -3.12 -4.73
N ASN A 48 -12.47 -3.50 -3.83
CA ASN A 48 -11.16 -2.89 -3.66
C ASN A 48 -10.12 -3.94 -3.23
N GLY A 49 -8.88 -3.73 -3.65
CA GLY A 49 -7.69 -4.46 -3.19
C GLY A 49 -7.10 -3.85 -1.93
N THR A 50 -6.26 -4.62 -1.23
CA THR A 50 -5.56 -4.21 0.00
C THR A 50 -4.08 -4.54 -0.08
N PHE A 51 -3.30 -4.08 0.90
CA PHE A 51 -1.90 -4.47 1.04
C PHE A 51 -1.72 -5.99 1.14
N LEU A 52 -2.62 -6.69 1.86
CA LEU A 52 -2.55 -8.15 2.01
C LEU A 52 -2.78 -8.87 0.68
N ASP A 53 -3.68 -8.36 -0.16
CA ASP A 53 -3.96 -8.93 -1.48
C ASP A 53 -2.72 -8.82 -2.40
N ILE A 54 -1.86 -7.83 -2.20
CA ILE A 54 -0.57 -7.70 -2.91
C ILE A 54 0.45 -8.70 -2.39
N ILE A 55 0.49 -8.96 -1.07
CA ILE A 55 1.39 -9.95 -0.48
C ILE A 55 1.19 -11.32 -1.14
N ASP A 56 -0.07 -11.72 -1.36
CA ASP A 56 -0.43 -12.96 -2.05
C ASP A 56 0.08 -13.04 -3.50
N ARG A 57 0.39 -11.89 -4.10
CA ARG A 57 0.88 -11.76 -5.48
C ARG A 57 2.36 -11.42 -5.59
N LEU A 58 3.09 -11.35 -4.47
CA LEU A 58 4.55 -11.22 -4.49
C LEU A 58 5.27 -12.27 -5.34
N PRO A 59 4.84 -13.55 -5.41
CA PRO A 59 5.46 -14.53 -6.31
C PRO A 59 5.38 -14.12 -7.79
N TYR A 60 4.27 -13.53 -8.22
CA TYR A 60 4.11 -13.00 -9.58
C TYR A 60 5.05 -11.82 -9.82
N LEU A 61 5.06 -10.85 -8.90
CA LEU A 61 5.94 -9.68 -9.01
C LEU A 61 7.42 -10.09 -9.05
N LYS A 62 7.81 -11.07 -8.22
CA LYS A 62 9.16 -11.63 -8.26
C LYS A 62 9.47 -12.32 -9.59
N SER A 63 8.52 -13.06 -10.16
CA SER A 63 8.71 -13.71 -11.48
C SER A 63 8.86 -12.71 -12.63
N LEU A 64 8.31 -11.49 -12.48
CA LEU A 64 8.47 -10.41 -13.44
C LEU A 64 9.91 -9.84 -13.45
N GLY A 65 10.71 -10.14 -12.41
CA GLY A 65 12.09 -9.67 -12.28
C GLY A 65 12.23 -8.30 -11.62
N ILE A 66 11.16 -7.76 -11.04
CA ILE A 66 11.20 -6.50 -10.29
C ILE A 66 11.84 -6.72 -8.91
N ASN A 67 12.43 -5.68 -8.35
CA ASN A 67 13.05 -5.75 -7.01
C ASN A 67 12.60 -4.64 -6.06
N ALA A 68 11.77 -3.72 -6.53
CA ALA A 68 11.15 -2.68 -5.71
C ALA A 68 9.70 -2.43 -6.16
N ILE A 69 8.81 -2.25 -5.19
CA ILE A 69 7.41 -1.86 -5.43
C ILE A 69 7.28 -0.39 -5.02
N GLN A 70 6.65 0.41 -5.87
CA GLN A 70 6.30 1.80 -5.57
C GLN A 70 4.78 1.94 -5.52
N PRO A 71 4.17 1.93 -4.32
CA PRO A 71 2.76 2.27 -4.19
C PRO A 71 2.51 3.69 -4.72
N LEU A 72 1.38 3.89 -5.42
CA LEU A 72 0.77 5.22 -5.51
C LEU A 72 0.44 5.71 -4.09
N PRO A 73 0.28 7.04 -3.88
CA PRO A 73 0.12 7.56 -2.53
C PRO A 73 -1.02 6.86 -1.78
N ILE A 74 -0.71 6.44 -0.56
CA ILE A 74 -1.61 5.68 0.31
C ILE A 74 -2.22 6.54 1.41
N VAL A 75 -2.11 7.86 1.31
CA VAL A 75 -2.58 8.79 2.35
C VAL A 75 -4.10 8.83 2.35
N GLU A 76 -4.72 8.77 3.52
CA GLU A 76 -6.18 8.84 3.71
C GLU A 76 -6.79 10.07 3.01
N PHE A 77 -7.89 9.85 2.27
CA PHE A 77 -8.58 10.89 1.51
C PHE A 77 -10.11 10.86 1.70
N PRO A 78 -10.81 12.01 1.67
CA PRO A 78 -12.21 12.10 2.08
C PRO A 78 -13.22 11.72 0.98
N THR A 79 -12.76 11.24 -0.17
CA THR A 79 -13.57 11.02 -1.38
C THR A 79 -13.72 9.53 -1.69
N MET A 80 -14.77 9.14 -2.45
CA MET A 80 -14.94 7.72 -2.83
C MET A 80 -13.89 7.21 -3.82
N PHE A 81 -13.28 8.10 -4.57
CA PHE A 81 -12.27 7.77 -5.58
C PHE A 81 -11.09 8.69 -5.42
N SER A 82 -9.90 8.12 -5.48
CA SER A 82 -8.65 8.85 -5.57
C SER A 82 -7.59 7.97 -6.22
N LEU A 83 -6.56 8.64 -6.74
CA LEU A 83 -5.28 8.01 -7.10
C LEU A 83 -4.23 8.24 -5.98
N GLY A 84 -4.66 8.74 -4.81
CA GLY A 84 -3.83 9.08 -3.65
C GLY A 84 -3.39 10.54 -3.57
N TYR A 85 -3.57 11.34 -4.62
CA TYR A 85 -3.00 12.71 -4.71
C TYR A 85 -3.83 13.81 -4.03
N ASN A 86 -4.94 13.46 -3.37
CA ASN A 86 -5.82 14.37 -2.65
C ASN A 86 -5.93 14.02 -1.14
N GLY A 87 -4.88 13.42 -0.59
CA GLY A 87 -4.80 13.04 0.82
C GLY A 87 -4.93 14.23 1.77
N VAL A 88 -5.59 14.00 2.91
CA VAL A 88 -5.86 15.03 3.93
C VAL A 88 -5.33 14.65 5.31
N ASP A 89 -5.17 13.36 5.61
CA ASP A 89 -4.57 12.88 6.84
C ASP A 89 -3.26 12.14 6.56
N TYR A 90 -2.16 12.89 6.63
CA TYR A 90 -0.81 12.44 6.22
C TYR A 90 -0.22 11.31 7.08
N PHE A 91 -0.79 11.02 8.24
CA PHE A 91 -0.26 10.00 9.17
C PHE A 91 -1.08 8.72 9.19
N SER A 92 -2.17 8.67 8.41
CA SER A 92 -3.05 7.53 8.31
C SER A 92 -3.00 6.95 6.89
N PRO A 93 -2.68 5.66 6.73
CA PRO A 93 -2.82 4.99 5.44
C PRO A 93 -4.31 4.72 5.14
N GLU A 94 -4.74 5.03 3.93
CA GLU A 94 -6.04 4.65 3.39
C GLU A 94 -6.16 3.12 3.37
N THR A 95 -7.33 2.62 3.79
CA THR A 95 -7.61 1.19 3.96
C THR A 95 -8.44 0.58 2.85
#